data_AF-A0A930N112-F1
#
_entry.id   AF-A0A930N112-F1
#
_cell.length_a   1.000
_cell.length_b   1.000
_cell.length_c   1.000
_cell.angle_alpha   90.00
_cell.angle_beta   90.00
_cell.angle_gamma   90.00
#
_symmetry.space_group_name_H-M   'P 1'
#
loop_
_entity.id
_entity.type
_entity.pdbx_description
1 polymer ?
#
loop_
_entity_poly.entity_id
_entity_poly.type
_entity_poly.pdbx_seq_one_letter_code
_entity_poly.pdbx_strand_id
1 'polypeptide(L)'
;MYAGSPRLYGGDFTMTTIGLKGFFAPLRSEEGYLSETFAEMLRLREPIARRQEEAGSLATGLTIDRNASAVLIPAVRAAYMHGSGKGRKGLSALPDLLGMLPNWSVSYTGLSELPFLKRHFRSVTLRHTYRATYTVGGFSSLAGWQGSDPDAIGLLSETTAGGGGAMSSARLSYAYDIPSVALQENFFPLIGLDLTWLNGLGTSAQWRQSRGAVLHLGARSLIEALSRELSLGLTYKIDDLTSLISPTTARRKKRRASKEPATTSAHGLTLRGEYAHRRTLTLLRRLEEGYTQATSGIIDRRLRLSAEYELSRQVGLEAYYEYSRNVPLVSAYSFPISTSSYGLSLRITLDN
;
A
#
# COMPACT_ATOMS: atom_id res chain seq x y z
N MET A 1 -26.26 1.38 33.97
CA MET A 1 -26.51 0.14 33.19
C MET A 1 -27.09 -0.90 34.13
N TYR A 2 -28.22 -1.52 33.79
CA TYR A 2 -28.86 -2.55 34.62
C TYR A 2 -28.09 -3.87 34.56
N ALA A 3 -27.99 -4.58 35.68
CA ALA A 3 -27.46 -5.94 35.69
C ALA A 3 -28.37 -6.85 34.86
N GLY A 4 -27.81 -7.62 33.92
CA GLY A 4 -28.57 -8.56 33.08
C GLY A 4 -29.12 -7.99 31.76
N SER A 5 -28.93 -6.71 31.44
CA SER A 5 -29.24 -6.21 30.10
C SER A 5 -28.22 -6.75 29.09
N PRO A 6 -28.63 -7.22 27.88
CA PRO A 6 -27.72 -7.71 26.87
C PRO A 6 -26.71 -6.62 26.50
N ARG A 7 -25.43 -6.96 26.62
CA ARG A 7 -24.35 -6.05 26.24
C ARG A 7 -24.11 -6.20 24.76
N LEU A 8 -24.28 -5.09 24.04
CA LEU A 8 -23.87 -5.02 22.65
C LEU A 8 -22.43 -4.56 22.59
N TYR A 9 -21.64 -5.22 21.75
CA TYR A 9 -20.24 -4.93 21.52
C TYR A 9 -20.08 -4.47 20.07
N GLY A 10 -19.23 -3.49 19.84
CA GLY A 10 -18.86 -3.10 18.49
C GLY A 10 -17.58 -2.29 18.47
N GLY A 11 -17.01 -2.15 17.29
CA GLY A 11 -15.79 -1.38 17.08
C GLY A 11 -15.07 -1.75 15.79
N ASP A 12 -13.80 -1.35 15.74
CA ASP A 12 -12.87 -1.67 14.66
C ASP A 12 -11.75 -2.53 15.20
N PHE A 13 -11.26 -3.45 14.37
CA PHE A 13 -10.14 -4.31 14.72
C PHE A 13 -9.05 -4.17 13.65
N THR A 14 -7.79 -4.01 14.08
CA THR A 14 -6.65 -3.94 13.16
C THR A 14 -5.48 -4.71 13.73
N MET A 15 -4.81 -5.51 12.89
CA MET A 15 -3.59 -6.24 13.24
C MET A 15 -2.52 -6.14 12.16
N THR A 16 -1.27 -6.43 12.51
CA THR A 16 -0.21 -6.66 11.55
C THR A 16 -0.24 -8.10 11.04
N THR A 17 0.05 -8.29 9.76
CA THR A 17 0.09 -9.62 9.12
C THR A 17 1.16 -9.66 8.03
N ILE A 18 1.23 -10.74 7.26
CA ILE A 18 2.04 -10.86 6.04
C ILE A 18 1.13 -11.46 4.97
N GLY A 19 0.91 -10.78 3.85
CA GLY A 19 0.01 -11.21 2.79
C GLY A 19 0.65 -11.51 1.43
N LEU A 20 1.96 -11.76 1.38
CA LEU A 20 2.76 -11.91 0.14
C LEU A 20 2.24 -12.91 -0.91
N LYS A 21 1.26 -13.76 -0.58
CA LYS A 21 0.60 -14.66 -1.53
C LYS A 21 0.02 -13.88 -2.71
N GLY A 22 0.43 -14.23 -3.93
CA GLY A 22 -0.02 -13.58 -5.18
C GLY A 22 0.33 -12.10 -5.33
N PHE A 23 1.13 -11.52 -4.44
CA PHE A 23 1.41 -10.08 -4.45
C PHE A 23 2.17 -9.64 -5.71
N PHE A 24 3.07 -10.50 -6.21
CA PHE A 24 3.87 -10.25 -7.42
C PHE A 24 3.26 -10.83 -8.69
N ALA A 25 2.04 -11.36 -8.64
CA ALA A 25 1.38 -11.92 -9.82
C ALA A 25 1.27 -10.87 -10.94
N PRO A 26 1.48 -11.25 -12.21
CA PRO A 26 1.35 -10.34 -13.34
C PRO A 26 -0.11 -9.94 -13.54
N LEU A 27 -0.34 -8.67 -13.85
CA LEU A 27 -1.67 -8.13 -14.14
C LEU A 27 -1.96 -8.29 -15.64
N ARG A 28 -2.40 -9.49 -16.05
CA ARG A 28 -2.71 -9.79 -17.46
C ARG A 28 -4.19 -9.52 -17.75
N SER A 29 -4.45 -8.50 -18.57
CA SER A 29 -5.81 -8.22 -19.08
C SER A 29 -6.27 -9.26 -20.11
N GLU A 30 -5.34 -9.88 -20.84
CA GLU A 30 -5.60 -10.88 -21.90
C GLU A 30 -6.26 -12.15 -21.35
N GLU A 31 -5.98 -12.48 -20.09
CA GLU A 31 -6.56 -13.63 -19.37
C GLU A 31 -7.72 -13.19 -18.47
N GLY A 32 -8.35 -12.03 -18.72
CA GLY A 32 -9.50 -11.55 -17.92
C GLY A 32 -9.17 -11.18 -16.47
N TYR A 33 -7.91 -10.80 -16.19
CA TYR A 33 -7.42 -10.49 -14.82
C TYR A 33 -7.56 -11.65 -13.83
N LEU A 34 -7.40 -12.88 -14.31
CA LEU A 34 -7.31 -14.07 -13.47
C LEU A 34 -6.26 -13.89 -12.36
N SER A 35 -6.66 -14.19 -11.14
CA SER A 35 -5.80 -14.16 -9.96
C SER A 35 -5.82 -15.53 -9.31
N GLU A 36 -4.65 -16.16 -9.23
CA GLU A 36 -4.50 -17.48 -8.61
C GLU A 36 -4.94 -17.46 -7.14
N THR A 37 -4.64 -16.37 -6.41
CA THR A 37 -5.06 -16.22 -5.01
C THR A 37 -6.57 -16.07 -4.88
N PHE A 38 -7.21 -15.39 -5.83
CA PHE A 38 -8.67 -15.31 -5.85
C PHE A 38 -9.28 -16.70 -6.16
N ALA A 39 -8.72 -17.43 -7.11
CA ALA A 39 -9.16 -18.80 -7.40
C ALA A 39 -8.95 -19.74 -6.20
N GLU A 40 -7.83 -19.63 -5.48
CA GLU A 40 -7.56 -20.35 -4.23
C GLU A 40 -8.62 -20.01 -3.18
N MET A 41 -8.93 -18.73 -2.97
CA MET A 41 -10.01 -18.29 -2.07
C MET A 41 -11.33 -18.96 -2.41
N LEU A 42 -11.74 -18.96 -3.68
CA LEU A 42 -13.00 -19.57 -4.10
C LEU A 42 -13.04 -21.08 -3.84
N ARG A 43 -11.92 -21.78 -4.04
CA ARG A 43 -11.75 -23.22 -3.76
C ARG A 43 -11.76 -23.52 -2.26
N LEU A 44 -11.22 -22.63 -1.43
CA LEU A 44 -11.16 -22.80 0.03
C LEU A 44 -12.51 -22.64 0.74
N ARG A 45 -13.53 -22.05 0.08
CA ARG A 45 -14.86 -21.87 0.67
C ARG A 45 -15.49 -23.19 1.12
N GLU A 46 -15.45 -24.21 0.28
CA GLU A 46 -16.05 -25.52 0.58
C GLU A 46 -15.38 -26.24 1.77
N PRO A 47 -14.05 -26.44 1.82
CA PRO A 47 -13.42 -27.08 2.96
C PRO A 47 -13.54 -26.25 4.25
N ILE A 48 -13.60 -24.92 4.16
CA ILE A 48 -13.82 -24.05 5.33
C ILE A 48 -15.25 -24.19 5.84
N ALA A 49 -16.25 -24.20 4.95
CA ALA A 49 -17.64 -24.43 5.32
C ALA A 49 -17.80 -25.73 6.13
N ARG A 50 -17.24 -26.83 5.64
CA ARG A 50 -17.27 -28.12 6.35
C ARG A 50 -16.59 -28.05 7.72
N ARG A 51 -15.42 -27.40 7.81
CA ARG A 51 -14.72 -27.23 9.08
C ARG A 51 -15.49 -26.36 10.07
N GLN A 52 -16.25 -25.37 9.59
CA GLN A 52 -17.15 -24.60 10.42
C GLN A 52 -18.30 -25.47 10.91
N GLU A 53 -18.98 -26.21 10.02
CA GLU A 53 -20.06 -27.14 10.39
C GLU A 53 -19.63 -28.16 11.46
N GLU A 54 -18.44 -28.76 11.30
CA GLU A 54 -17.83 -29.65 12.29
C GLU A 54 -17.54 -28.94 13.62
N ALA A 55 -17.08 -27.70 13.60
CA ALA A 55 -16.80 -26.92 14.80
C ALA A 55 -18.09 -26.48 15.52
N GLY A 56 -19.19 -26.30 14.78
CA GLY A 56 -20.53 -25.95 15.28
C GLY A 56 -21.38 -27.15 15.73
N SER A 57 -20.77 -28.33 15.89
CA SER A 57 -21.35 -29.65 16.21
C SER A 57 -22.35 -29.73 17.39
N LEU A 58 -22.69 -28.63 18.06
CA LEU A 58 -23.83 -28.58 18.99
C LEU A 58 -25.20 -28.60 18.27
N ALA A 59 -25.24 -28.41 16.93
CA ALA A 59 -26.46 -28.53 16.12
C ALA A 59 -26.24 -29.47 14.92
N THR A 60 -26.55 -30.75 15.09
CA THR A 60 -26.55 -31.75 14.02
C THR A 60 -27.48 -31.33 12.87
N GLY A 61 -26.92 -31.08 11.67
CA GLY A 61 -27.65 -30.98 10.41
C GLY A 61 -27.80 -29.59 9.77
N LEU A 62 -27.26 -28.52 10.36
CA LEU A 62 -27.30 -27.18 9.75
C LEU A 62 -26.13 -26.98 8.79
N THR A 63 -26.45 -26.67 7.53
CA THR A 63 -25.46 -26.31 6.50
C THR A 63 -25.16 -24.82 6.53
N ILE A 64 -23.90 -24.43 6.34
CA ILE A 64 -23.50 -23.03 6.24
C ILE A 64 -23.44 -22.55 4.78
N ASP A 65 -23.97 -21.36 4.50
CA ASP A 65 -23.84 -20.77 3.17
C ASP A 65 -22.36 -20.51 2.84
N ARG A 66 -21.95 -20.87 1.62
CA ARG A 66 -20.57 -20.65 1.12
C ARG A 66 -20.19 -19.17 1.07
N ASN A 67 -21.20 -18.30 0.98
CA ASN A 67 -21.03 -16.85 0.97
C ASN A 67 -21.29 -16.21 2.35
N ALA A 68 -21.44 -17.02 3.42
CA ALA A 68 -21.51 -16.50 4.78
C ALA A 68 -20.18 -15.86 5.21
N SER A 69 -20.25 -14.88 6.10
CA SER A 69 -19.06 -14.23 6.70
C SER A 69 -18.11 -15.25 7.34
N ALA A 70 -18.67 -16.28 7.98
CA ALA A 70 -17.93 -17.38 8.60
C ALA A 70 -17.16 -18.29 7.64
N VAL A 71 -17.44 -18.21 6.34
CA VAL A 71 -16.69 -18.92 5.29
C VAL A 71 -15.77 -17.96 4.54
N LEU A 72 -16.29 -16.80 4.14
CA LEU A 72 -15.55 -15.87 3.29
C LEU A 72 -14.38 -15.19 4.02
N ILE A 73 -14.53 -14.83 5.29
CA ILE A 73 -13.44 -14.19 6.04
C ILE A 73 -12.26 -15.17 6.19
N PRO A 74 -12.44 -16.41 6.69
CA PRO A 74 -11.34 -17.37 6.73
C PRO A 74 -10.78 -17.71 5.34
N ALA A 75 -11.62 -17.75 4.30
CA ALA A 75 -11.17 -18.02 2.93
C ALA A 75 -10.24 -16.92 2.40
N VAL A 76 -10.60 -15.64 2.58
CA VAL A 76 -9.73 -14.51 2.21
C VAL A 76 -8.46 -14.55 3.04
N ARG A 77 -8.58 -14.73 4.36
CA ARG A 77 -7.40 -14.78 5.22
C ARG A 77 -6.46 -15.93 4.82
N ALA A 78 -6.97 -17.12 4.51
CA ALA A 78 -6.14 -18.25 4.10
C ALA A 78 -5.51 -18.09 2.71
N ALA A 79 -6.23 -17.48 1.75
CA ALA A 79 -5.73 -17.29 0.39
C ALA A 79 -4.78 -16.09 0.26
N TYR A 80 -5.00 -15.03 1.03
CA TYR A 80 -4.23 -13.79 0.92
C TYR A 80 -3.20 -13.63 2.03
N MET A 81 -3.40 -14.19 3.23
CA MET A 81 -2.49 -14.03 4.36
C MET A 81 -1.67 -15.29 4.62
N HIS A 82 -0.43 -15.09 5.06
CA HIS A 82 0.41 -16.15 5.61
C HIS A 82 0.02 -16.43 7.07
N GLY A 83 0.22 -17.66 7.54
CA GLY A 83 -0.10 -18.05 8.92
C GLY A 83 -1.59 -18.17 9.24
N SER A 84 -2.49 -17.76 8.34
CA SER A 84 -3.92 -18.01 8.45
C SER A 84 -4.27 -19.34 7.80
N GLY A 85 -4.77 -20.31 8.59
CA GLY A 85 -5.28 -21.58 8.04
C GLY A 85 -5.05 -22.83 8.90
N LYS A 86 -4.16 -22.79 9.90
CA LYS A 86 -3.89 -23.95 10.75
C LYS A 86 -4.85 -24.02 11.95
N GLY A 87 -5.55 -25.15 12.09
CA GLY A 87 -6.41 -25.45 13.24
C GLY A 87 -7.61 -24.52 13.41
N ARG A 88 -8.23 -24.52 14.60
CA ARG A 88 -9.40 -23.68 14.95
C ARG A 88 -9.12 -22.17 14.83
N LYS A 89 -7.86 -21.75 15.02
CA LYS A 89 -7.42 -20.34 14.92
C LYS A 89 -7.50 -19.76 13.50
N GLY A 90 -7.52 -20.62 12.47
CA GLY A 90 -7.73 -20.21 11.08
C GLY A 90 -9.18 -19.79 10.79
N LEU A 91 -10.13 -20.17 11.63
CA LEU A 91 -11.57 -20.02 11.39
C LEU A 91 -12.19 -18.79 12.07
N SER A 92 -11.48 -18.10 12.95
CA SER A 92 -11.96 -16.87 13.59
C SER A 92 -11.89 -15.68 12.63
N ALA A 93 -12.86 -14.77 12.71
CA ALA A 93 -12.82 -13.48 12.01
C ALA A 93 -11.88 -12.46 12.69
N LEU A 94 -11.69 -12.58 14.00
CA LEU A 94 -10.88 -11.71 14.85
C LEU A 94 -9.77 -12.56 15.50
N PRO A 95 -8.61 -12.70 14.85
CA PRO A 95 -7.55 -13.56 15.38
C PRO A 95 -6.89 -12.95 16.62
N ASP A 96 -6.51 -13.82 17.55
CA ASP A 96 -5.77 -13.44 18.76
C ASP A 96 -4.48 -12.66 18.45
N LEU A 97 -3.94 -12.00 19.49
CA LEU A 97 -2.64 -11.33 19.46
C LEU A 97 -1.50 -12.23 18.93
N LEU A 98 -1.54 -13.53 19.21
CA LEU A 98 -0.56 -14.52 18.73
C LEU A 98 -0.64 -14.80 17.22
N GLY A 99 -1.72 -14.37 16.57
CA GLY A 99 -1.88 -14.43 15.11
C GLY A 99 -1.22 -13.27 14.37
N MET A 100 -0.69 -12.27 15.09
CA MET A 100 0.02 -11.14 14.49
C MET A 100 1.36 -11.58 13.91
N LEU A 101 1.65 -11.12 12.68
CA LEU A 101 2.95 -11.33 12.05
C LEU A 101 3.75 -10.03 12.02
N PRO A 102 5.10 -10.11 12.09
CA PRO A 102 5.94 -8.93 12.09
C PRO A 102 5.97 -8.28 10.71
N ASN A 103 6.02 -6.95 10.74
CA ASN A 103 6.44 -6.13 9.60
C ASN A 103 7.92 -5.81 9.77
N TRP A 104 8.64 -5.51 8.68
CA TRP A 104 10.08 -5.23 8.74
C TRP A 104 10.48 -4.01 7.93
N SER A 105 11.55 -3.37 8.38
CA SER A 105 12.24 -2.28 7.71
C SER A 105 13.74 -2.55 7.83
N VAL A 106 14.40 -2.67 6.69
CA VAL A 106 15.82 -2.97 6.57
C VAL A 106 16.49 -1.83 5.82
N SER A 107 17.55 -1.28 6.42
CA SER A 107 18.40 -0.27 5.81
C SER A 107 19.85 -0.70 5.94
N TYR A 108 20.57 -0.76 4.83
CA TYR A 108 21.96 -1.18 4.80
C TYR A 108 22.83 -0.13 4.10
N THR A 109 23.79 0.42 4.84
CA THR A 109 24.71 1.48 4.39
C THR A 109 26.15 0.98 4.17
N GLY A 110 26.45 -0.25 4.59
CA GLY A 110 27.79 -0.84 4.53
C GLY A 110 28.29 -1.16 3.11
N LEU A 111 27.43 -1.08 2.10
CA LEU A 111 27.82 -1.21 0.67
C LEU A 111 28.90 -0.21 0.27
N SER A 112 28.94 0.95 0.94
CA SER A 112 29.93 2.00 0.68
C SER A 112 31.37 1.61 1.05
N GLU A 113 31.57 0.60 1.90
CA GLU A 113 32.90 0.18 2.35
C GLU A 113 33.59 -0.81 1.40
N LEU A 114 32.84 -1.41 0.46
CA LEU A 114 33.40 -2.37 -0.50
C LEU A 114 34.44 -1.69 -1.40
N PRO A 115 35.65 -2.26 -1.61
CA PRO A 115 36.76 -1.62 -2.31
C PRO A 115 36.43 -1.14 -3.73
N PHE A 116 35.51 -1.82 -4.41
CA PHE A 116 35.03 -1.45 -5.74
C PHE A 116 34.08 -0.23 -5.72
N LEU A 117 33.15 -0.20 -4.76
CA LEU A 117 32.14 0.86 -4.67
C LEU A 117 32.72 2.14 -4.07
N LYS A 118 33.61 2.03 -3.09
CA LYS A 118 34.29 3.16 -2.44
C LYS A 118 35.06 4.07 -3.41
N ARG A 119 35.50 3.53 -4.56
CA ARG A 119 36.19 4.30 -5.61
C ARG A 119 35.27 5.25 -6.37
N HIS A 120 33.97 4.97 -6.43
CA HIS A 120 33.00 5.70 -7.24
C HIS A 120 31.98 6.46 -6.39
N PHE A 121 31.63 5.89 -5.23
CA PHE A 121 30.56 6.38 -4.37
C PHE A 121 31.11 6.77 -2.98
N ARG A 122 30.66 7.93 -2.49
CA ARG A 122 30.85 8.38 -1.11
C ARG A 122 29.95 7.60 -0.14
N SER A 123 28.70 7.33 -0.54
CA SER A 123 27.77 6.53 0.24
C SER A 123 26.82 5.75 -0.67
N VAL A 124 26.42 4.57 -0.21
CA VAL A 124 25.47 3.68 -0.88
C VAL A 124 24.54 3.15 0.19
N THR A 125 23.26 3.49 0.09
CA THR A 125 22.23 3.08 1.03
C THR A 125 21.18 2.25 0.31
N LEU A 126 20.99 1.01 0.76
CA LEU A 126 19.92 0.13 0.31
C LEU A 126 18.80 0.11 1.36
N ARG A 127 17.56 0.33 0.93
CA ARG A 127 16.37 0.38 1.79
C ARG A 127 15.32 -0.61 1.31
N HIS A 128 14.68 -1.31 2.24
CA HIS A 128 13.59 -2.23 1.98
C HIS A 128 12.62 -2.22 3.16
N THR A 129 11.35 -1.91 2.91
CA THR A 129 10.33 -1.85 3.96
C THR A 129 9.07 -2.56 3.50
N TYR A 130 8.58 -3.49 4.31
CA TYR A 130 7.32 -4.17 4.11
C TYR A 130 6.38 -3.89 5.28
N ARG A 131 5.13 -3.54 4.96
CA ARG A 131 4.07 -3.35 5.94
C ARG A 131 2.79 -3.97 5.42
N ALA A 132 2.19 -4.85 6.21
CA ALA A 132 0.88 -5.40 5.96
C ALA A 132 0.00 -5.31 7.21
N THR A 133 -1.27 -4.94 6.98
CA THR A 133 -2.29 -4.76 8.00
C THR A 133 -3.60 -5.40 7.57
N TYR A 134 -4.21 -6.14 8.48
CA TYR A 134 -5.55 -6.70 8.33
C TYR A 134 -6.50 -5.93 9.24
N THR A 135 -7.59 -5.43 8.69
CA THR A 135 -8.57 -4.60 9.38
C THR A 135 -9.97 -5.18 9.17
N VAL A 136 -10.74 -5.25 10.26
CA VAL A 136 -12.17 -5.56 10.26
C VAL A 136 -12.89 -4.28 10.65
N GLY A 137 -13.70 -3.75 9.74
CA GLY A 137 -14.34 -2.44 9.91
C GLY A 137 -15.75 -2.57 10.50
N GLY A 138 -16.03 -1.79 11.55
CA GLY A 138 -17.36 -1.54 12.08
C GLY A 138 -18.15 -2.80 12.45
N PHE A 139 -17.52 -3.75 13.14
CA PHE A 139 -18.23 -4.95 13.57
C PHE A 139 -19.17 -4.63 14.73
N SER A 140 -20.30 -5.34 14.80
CA SER A 140 -21.30 -5.17 15.88
C SER A 140 -21.87 -6.51 16.31
N SER A 141 -22.22 -6.67 17.58
CA SER A 141 -22.75 -7.92 18.12
C SER A 141 -24.18 -8.18 17.66
N LEU A 142 -24.48 -9.43 17.31
CA LEU A 142 -25.82 -9.87 16.94
C LEU A 142 -26.64 -10.22 18.19
N ALA A 143 -27.73 -9.49 18.43
CA ALA A 143 -28.55 -9.63 19.64
C ALA A 143 -29.23 -10.99 19.83
N GLY A 144 -29.42 -11.77 18.74
CA GLY A 144 -30.03 -13.11 18.75
C GLY A 144 -29.03 -14.26 18.67
N TRP A 145 -27.73 -13.97 18.78
CA TRP A 145 -26.68 -14.99 18.68
C TRP A 145 -26.50 -15.76 19.99
N GLN A 146 -26.41 -17.07 19.88
CA GLN A 146 -26.28 -18.02 20.98
C GLN A 146 -25.04 -18.89 20.75
N GLY A 147 -24.04 -18.75 21.62
CA GLY A 147 -22.83 -19.56 21.59
C GLY A 147 -22.02 -19.40 22.87
N SER A 148 -21.16 -20.39 23.14
CA SER A 148 -20.32 -20.43 24.35
C SER A 148 -19.04 -19.59 24.24
N ASP A 149 -18.57 -19.35 23.03
CA ASP A 149 -17.33 -18.64 22.71
C ASP A 149 -17.58 -17.64 21.56
N PRO A 150 -17.50 -16.32 21.79
CA PRO A 150 -17.73 -15.29 20.76
C PRO A 150 -16.82 -15.39 19.54
N ASP A 151 -15.63 -15.98 19.70
CA ASP A 151 -14.65 -16.16 18.62
C ASP A 151 -14.89 -17.42 17.79
N ALA A 152 -15.79 -18.30 18.27
CA ALA A 152 -16.28 -19.47 17.56
C ALA A 152 -17.60 -19.16 16.84
N ILE A 153 -18.03 -20.08 15.98
CA ILE A 153 -19.37 -20.00 15.41
C ILE A 153 -20.41 -20.40 16.45
N GLY A 154 -21.57 -19.76 16.38
CA GLY A 154 -22.74 -20.08 17.19
C GLY A 154 -24.00 -20.06 16.34
N LEU A 155 -25.14 -20.17 17.01
CA LEU A 155 -26.45 -20.20 16.38
C LEU A 155 -27.09 -18.83 16.47
N LEU A 156 -27.44 -18.26 15.33
CA LEU A 156 -28.26 -17.07 15.25
C LEU A 156 -29.71 -17.49 15.00
N SER A 157 -30.61 -17.15 15.93
CA SER A 157 -32.05 -17.34 15.74
C SER A 157 -32.62 -16.15 14.99
N GLU A 158 -33.15 -16.40 13.80
CA GLU A 158 -33.90 -15.42 13.00
C GLU A 158 -35.39 -15.75 13.09
N THR A 159 -36.17 -14.79 13.59
CA THR A 159 -37.63 -14.83 13.55
C THR A 159 -38.12 -14.01 12.38
N THR A 160 -38.53 -14.67 11.30
CA THR A 160 -39.20 -13.99 10.17
C THR A 160 -40.71 -13.98 10.40
N ALA A 161 -41.31 -12.79 10.36
CA ALA A 161 -42.75 -12.62 10.39
C ALA A 161 -43.32 -12.96 9.01
N GLY A 162 -43.75 -14.21 8.81
CA GLY A 162 -44.56 -14.60 7.66
C GLY A 162 -46.04 -14.47 8.00
N GLY A 163 -46.88 -14.11 7.03
CA GLY A 163 -48.33 -13.85 7.16
C GLY A 163 -49.20 -15.06 7.53
N GLY A 164 -48.83 -15.79 8.58
CA GLY A 164 -49.50 -16.97 9.12
C GLY A 164 -48.84 -17.57 10.37
N GLY A 165 -47.72 -17.00 10.86
CA GLY A 165 -47.01 -17.44 12.07
C GLY A 165 -45.54 -17.04 12.05
N ALA A 166 -44.92 -16.90 13.22
CA ALA A 166 -43.48 -16.65 13.33
C ALA A 166 -42.71 -17.94 13.03
N MET A 167 -41.93 -17.96 11.96
CA MET A 167 -40.99 -19.06 11.68
C MET A 167 -39.66 -18.73 12.33
N SER A 168 -39.20 -19.56 13.27
CA SER A 168 -37.85 -19.46 13.83
C SER A 168 -36.92 -20.34 13.01
N SER A 169 -35.98 -19.71 12.31
CA SER A 169 -34.89 -20.42 11.64
C SER A 169 -33.59 -20.13 12.37
N ALA A 170 -32.73 -21.15 12.51
CA ALA A 170 -31.42 -21.00 13.12
C ALA A 170 -30.35 -21.19 12.05
N ARG A 171 -29.39 -20.27 11.98
CA ARG A 171 -28.23 -20.39 11.08
C ARG A 171 -26.92 -20.26 11.84
N LEU A 172 -25.88 -20.91 11.32
CA LEU A 172 -24.52 -20.76 11.82
C LEU A 172 -23.98 -19.37 11.45
N SER A 173 -23.50 -18.63 12.45
CA SER A 173 -22.94 -17.29 12.28
C SER A 173 -21.87 -17.00 13.34
N TYR A 174 -20.98 -16.06 13.06
CA TYR A 174 -20.18 -15.43 14.11
C TYR A 174 -21.08 -14.64 15.08
N ALA A 175 -20.57 -14.37 16.28
CA ALA A 175 -21.21 -13.49 17.27
C ALA A 175 -21.34 -12.04 16.80
N TYR A 176 -20.51 -11.64 15.84
CA TYR A 176 -20.45 -10.30 15.30
C TYR A 176 -20.94 -10.27 13.84
N ASP A 177 -21.75 -9.28 13.52
CA ASP A 177 -21.98 -8.83 12.15
C ASP A 177 -20.77 -8.04 11.68
N ILE A 178 -20.22 -8.44 10.54
CA ILE A 178 -19.01 -7.88 9.97
C ILE A 178 -19.36 -7.42 8.55
N PRO A 179 -19.38 -6.11 8.27
CA PRO A 179 -19.75 -5.62 6.95
C PRO A 179 -18.62 -5.79 5.93
N SER A 180 -17.37 -5.62 6.36
CA SER A 180 -16.20 -5.72 5.48
C SER A 180 -14.92 -6.09 6.21
N VAL A 181 -14.01 -6.71 5.46
CA VAL A 181 -12.64 -6.96 5.91
C VAL A 181 -11.67 -6.45 4.85
N ALA A 182 -10.58 -5.81 5.29
CA ALA A 182 -9.58 -5.22 4.43
C ALA A 182 -8.20 -5.77 4.75
N LEU A 183 -7.45 -6.11 3.71
CA LEU A 183 -6.04 -6.43 3.77
C LEU A 183 -5.30 -5.36 2.99
N GLN A 184 -4.37 -4.66 3.63
CA GLN A 184 -3.54 -3.66 2.98
C GLN A 184 -2.08 -4.04 3.14
N GLU A 185 -1.38 -4.16 2.01
CA GLU A 185 0.02 -4.54 1.93
C GLU A 185 0.79 -3.54 1.10
N ASN A 186 1.91 -3.06 1.63
CA ASN A 186 2.71 -2.03 1.00
C ASN A 186 4.20 -2.36 1.15
N PHE A 187 4.91 -2.32 0.04
CA PHE A 187 6.36 -2.16 -0.01
C PHE A 187 6.71 -0.69 -0.28
N PHE A 188 7.36 -0.05 0.69
CA PHE A 188 7.66 1.38 0.65
C PHE A 188 9.07 1.67 1.18
N PRO A 189 10.14 1.43 0.40
CA PRO A 189 10.16 0.83 -0.94
C PRO A 189 10.34 -0.71 -0.90
N LEU A 190 9.99 -1.37 -2.01
CA LEU A 190 10.37 -2.77 -2.30
C LEU A 190 11.88 -2.84 -2.48
N ILE A 191 12.46 -1.93 -3.26
CA ILE A 191 13.90 -1.73 -3.35
C ILE A 191 14.12 -0.23 -3.45
N GLY A 192 14.81 0.35 -2.48
CA GLY A 192 15.26 1.74 -2.50
C GLY A 192 16.78 1.77 -2.53
N LEU A 193 17.35 2.48 -3.49
CA LEU A 193 18.78 2.67 -3.61
C LEU A 193 19.07 4.17 -3.62
N ASP A 194 19.92 4.63 -2.71
CA ASP A 194 20.41 6.00 -2.70
C ASP A 194 21.93 5.97 -2.79
N LEU A 195 22.47 6.63 -3.81
CA LEU A 195 23.89 6.71 -4.06
C LEU A 195 24.31 8.17 -3.98
N THR A 196 25.36 8.44 -3.21
CA THR A 196 26.07 9.72 -3.25
C THR A 196 27.42 9.48 -3.87
N TRP A 197 27.70 10.18 -4.95
CA TRP A 197 28.92 10.09 -5.73
C TRP A 197 29.99 11.02 -5.15
N LEU A 198 31.26 10.77 -5.48
CA LEU A 198 32.37 11.59 -5.00
C LEU A 198 32.35 13.03 -5.53
N ASN A 199 31.71 13.26 -6.68
CA ASN A 199 31.57 14.57 -7.33
C ASN A 199 30.37 15.40 -6.82
N GLY A 200 29.68 14.95 -5.76
CA GLY A 200 28.49 15.65 -5.24
C GLY A 200 27.19 15.35 -6.00
N LEU A 201 27.21 14.44 -6.97
CA LEU A 201 25.99 13.88 -7.56
C LEU A 201 25.31 12.95 -6.56
N GLY A 202 24.00 13.07 -6.42
CA GLY A 202 23.12 12.17 -5.72
C GLY A 202 22.19 11.50 -6.71
N THR A 203 22.05 10.19 -6.64
CA THR A 203 21.07 9.44 -7.45
C THR A 203 20.24 8.58 -6.52
N SER A 204 18.93 8.57 -6.72
CA SER A 204 18.01 7.71 -6.00
C SER A 204 17.16 6.90 -6.97
N ALA A 205 16.87 5.66 -6.62
CA ALA A 205 15.94 4.81 -7.35
C ALA A 205 15.07 4.09 -6.32
N GLN A 206 13.75 4.20 -6.44
CA GLN A 206 12.82 3.56 -5.54
C GLN A 206 11.74 2.84 -6.32
N TRP A 207 11.63 1.55 -6.08
CA TRP A 207 10.51 0.75 -6.55
C TRP A 207 9.56 0.54 -5.38
N ARG A 208 8.33 1.03 -5.50
CA ARG A 208 7.24 0.86 -4.54
C ARG A 208 6.14 0.02 -5.14
N GLN A 209 5.50 -0.79 -4.31
CA GLN A 209 4.36 -1.59 -4.72
C GLN A 209 3.36 -1.70 -3.58
N SER A 210 2.08 -1.56 -3.87
CA SER A 210 1.02 -1.77 -2.90
C SER A 210 -0.12 -2.60 -3.47
N ARG A 211 -0.81 -3.28 -2.57
CA ARG A 211 -2.04 -4.03 -2.82
C ARG A 211 -2.98 -3.81 -1.64
N GLY A 212 -4.18 -3.33 -1.93
CA GLY A 212 -5.32 -3.33 -1.02
C GLY A 212 -6.35 -4.33 -1.53
N ALA A 213 -6.89 -5.17 -0.67
CA ALA A 213 -7.98 -6.09 -0.96
C ALA A 213 -9.08 -5.89 0.09
N VAL A 214 -10.27 -5.47 -0.35
CA VAL A 214 -11.41 -5.19 0.52
C VAL A 214 -12.55 -6.13 0.14
N LEU A 215 -12.90 -7.03 1.04
CA LEU A 215 -14.05 -7.91 0.89
C LEU A 215 -15.26 -7.23 1.53
N HIS A 216 -16.28 -6.97 0.72
CA HIS A 216 -17.60 -6.55 1.17
C HIS A 216 -18.49 -7.78 1.31
N LEU A 217 -18.93 -8.08 2.53
CA LEU A 217 -19.68 -9.29 2.83
C LEU A 217 -21.15 -9.17 2.39
N GLY A 218 -21.77 -8.00 2.62
CA GLY A 218 -23.14 -7.73 2.14
C GLY A 218 -23.28 -7.76 0.63
N ALA A 219 -22.30 -7.20 -0.10
CA ALA A 219 -22.30 -7.17 -1.57
C ALA A 219 -21.64 -8.40 -2.21
N ARG A 220 -21.13 -9.35 -1.41
CA ARG A 220 -20.41 -10.57 -1.87
C ARG A 220 -19.40 -10.26 -2.98
N SER A 221 -18.59 -9.23 -2.77
CA SER A 221 -17.60 -8.77 -3.74
C SER A 221 -16.26 -8.45 -3.08
N LEU A 222 -15.18 -8.68 -3.82
CA LEU A 222 -13.82 -8.36 -3.43
C LEU A 222 -13.29 -7.26 -4.36
N ILE A 223 -12.92 -6.13 -3.79
CA ILE A 223 -12.29 -5.02 -4.50
C ILE A 223 -10.79 -5.09 -4.25
N GLU A 224 -10.00 -5.27 -5.31
CA GLU A 224 -8.55 -5.21 -5.22
C GLU A 224 -8.02 -3.93 -5.88
N ALA A 225 -7.26 -3.13 -5.15
CA ALA A 225 -6.53 -1.98 -5.64
C ALA A 225 -5.03 -2.29 -5.64
N LEU A 226 -4.39 -2.25 -6.81
CA LEU A 226 -2.97 -2.49 -6.97
C LEU A 226 -2.28 -1.22 -7.45
N SER A 227 -1.10 -0.92 -6.90
CA SER A 227 -0.26 0.18 -7.36
C SER A 227 1.19 -0.29 -7.50
N ARG A 228 1.84 0.11 -8.60
CA ARG A 228 3.27 -0.10 -8.85
C ARG A 228 3.87 1.23 -9.24
N GLU A 229 4.89 1.67 -8.54
CA GLU A 229 5.55 2.95 -8.77
C GLU A 229 7.07 2.75 -8.83
N LEU A 230 7.68 3.24 -9.90
CA LEU A 230 9.12 3.37 -10.01
C LEU A 230 9.45 4.86 -10.02
N SER A 231 10.23 5.33 -9.05
CA SER A 231 10.77 6.68 -9.03
C SER A 231 12.28 6.67 -9.16
N LEU A 232 12.81 7.59 -9.97
CA LEU A 232 14.22 7.82 -10.21
C LEU A 232 14.49 9.30 -9.90
N GLY A 233 15.45 9.57 -9.03
CA GLY A 233 15.87 10.90 -8.65
C GLY A 233 17.34 11.14 -8.98
N LEU A 234 17.65 12.36 -9.37
CA LEU A 234 18.97 12.88 -9.65
C LEU A 234 19.08 14.25 -8.98
N THR A 235 20.10 14.46 -8.16
CA THR A 235 20.37 15.74 -7.51
C THR A 235 21.84 16.06 -7.70
N TYR A 236 22.17 17.24 -8.20
CA TYR A 236 23.55 17.67 -8.37
C TYR A 236 23.74 19.07 -7.80
N LYS A 237 24.72 19.23 -6.90
CA LYS A 237 25.07 20.53 -6.33
C LYS A 237 26.40 21.01 -6.90
N ILE A 238 26.41 22.23 -7.42
CA ILE A 238 27.58 22.91 -7.96
C ILE A 238 27.87 24.09 -7.02
N ASP A 239 29.02 24.09 -6.36
CA ASP A 239 29.37 25.10 -5.35
C ASP A 239 30.00 26.39 -5.93
N ASP A 240 30.48 26.37 -7.18
CA ASP A 240 31.09 27.56 -7.82
C ASP A 240 30.77 27.66 -9.32
N LEU A 241 29.64 28.32 -9.63
CA LEU A 241 29.15 28.56 -10.99
C LEU A 241 30.02 29.55 -11.78
N THR A 242 30.86 30.35 -11.11
CA THR A 242 31.68 31.40 -11.74
C THR A 242 32.69 30.83 -12.75
N SER A 243 33.11 29.57 -12.55
CA SER A 243 34.02 28.85 -13.46
C SER A 243 33.37 28.39 -14.77
N LEU A 244 32.04 28.22 -14.79
CA LEU A 244 31.28 27.62 -15.90
C LEU A 244 30.68 28.65 -16.86
N ILE A 245 30.36 29.85 -16.36
CA ILE A 245 29.70 30.91 -17.15
C ILE A 245 30.72 31.88 -17.80
N SER A 246 31.98 31.90 -17.36
CA SER A 246 33.00 32.81 -17.90
C SER A 246 34.31 32.12 -18.34
N PRO A 247 34.38 31.59 -19.59
CA PRO A 247 35.62 31.01 -20.14
C PRO A 247 36.77 32.02 -20.28
N THR A 248 36.48 33.32 -20.22
CA THR A 248 37.43 34.42 -20.46
C THR A 248 38.22 34.87 -19.22
N THR A 249 37.83 34.46 -18.01
CA THR A 249 38.51 34.86 -16.76
C THR A 249 39.45 33.79 -16.20
N ALA A 250 39.30 32.52 -16.61
CA ALA A 250 40.18 31.41 -16.21
C ALA A 250 41.67 31.66 -16.55
N ARG A 251 41.97 32.44 -17.60
CA ARG A 251 43.35 32.79 -17.98
C ARG A 251 43.97 33.92 -17.16
N ARG A 252 43.19 34.69 -16.38
CA ARG A 252 43.68 35.85 -15.60
C ARG A 252 43.92 35.55 -14.12
N LYS A 253 43.35 34.47 -13.56
CA LYS A 253 43.44 34.15 -12.12
C LYS A 253 44.71 33.42 -11.68
N LYS A 254 45.70 33.19 -12.56
CA LYS A 254 46.99 32.55 -12.20
C LYS A 254 48.01 33.50 -11.56
N ARG A 255 47.67 34.77 -11.29
CA ARG A 255 48.65 35.80 -10.88
C ARG A 255 48.40 36.55 -9.58
N ARG A 256 47.38 36.21 -8.77
CA ARG A 256 47.23 36.76 -7.42
C ARG A 256 46.79 35.68 -6.44
N ALA A 257 47.77 35.16 -5.70
CA ALA A 257 47.54 34.49 -4.43
C ALA A 257 47.42 35.57 -3.34
N SER A 258 46.32 35.56 -2.59
CA SER A 258 46.27 36.09 -1.23
C SER A 258 45.14 35.42 -0.47
N LYS A 259 45.49 34.89 0.71
CA LYS A 259 44.65 34.23 1.70
C LYS A 259 43.53 35.16 2.18
N GLU A 260 42.27 34.77 1.99
CA GLU A 260 41.13 35.21 2.81
C GLU A 260 40.27 33.98 3.15
N PRO A 261 39.68 33.90 4.36
CA PRO A 261 38.98 32.72 4.83
C PRO A 261 37.71 32.50 4.01
N ALA A 262 37.42 31.25 3.67
CA ALA A 262 36.27 30.83 2.87
C ALA A 262 34.95 31.20 3.55
N THR A 263 34.44 32.41 3.31
CA THR A 263 33.06 32.80 3.59
C THR A 263 32.17 32.09 2.58
N THR A 264 31.54 30.99 3.00
CA THR A 264 30.38 30.31 2.38
C THR A 264 29.93 30.89 1.03
N SER A 265 30.36 30.28 -0.07
CA SER A 265 30.12 30.72 -1.44
C SER A 265 28.63 30.97 -1.69
N ALA A 266 28.25 32.23 -1.91
CA ALA A 266 26.88 32.68 -2.12
C ALA A 266 26.36 32.45 -3.57
N HIS A 267 26.82 31.38 -4.23
CA HIS A 267 26.60 31.11 -5.67
C HIS A 267 26.47 29.60 -5.97
N GLY A 268 25.73 28.88 -5.12
CA GLY A 268 25.45 27.46 -5.33
C GLY A 268 24.33 27.24 -6.34
N LEU A 269 24.52 26.33 -7.30
CA LEU A 269 23.45 25.84 -8.18
C LEU A 269 23.11 24.40 -7.81
N THR A 270 21.85 24.16 -7.46
CA THR A 270 21.32 22.82 -7.21
C THR A 270 20.37 22.43 -8.33
N LEU A 271 20.72 21.37 -9.06
CA LEU A 271 19.87 20.77 -10.08
C LEU A 271 19.19 19.54 -9.48
N ARG A 272 17.87 19.42 -9.66
CA ARG A 272 17.09 18.24 -9.28
C ARG A 272 16.29 17.75 -10.48
N GLY A 273 16.31 16.44 -10.69
CA GLY A 273 15.49 15.76 -11.68
C GLY A 273 14.84 14.55 -11.02
N GLU A 274 13.52 14.45 -11.12
CA GLU A 274 12.76 13.31 -10.63
C GLU A 274 11.85 12.80 -11.74
N TYR A 275 11.91 11.49 -12.00
CA TYR A 275 11.01 10.80 -12.89
C TYR A 275 10.24 9.76 -12.09
N ALA A 276 8.91 9.77 -12.17
CA ALA A 276 8.07 8.77 -11.54
C ALA A 276 7.13 8.13 -12.57
N HIS A 277 7.09 6.81 -12.58
CA HIS A 277 6.16 6.02 -13.37
C HIS A 277 5.29 5.21 -12.42
N ARG A 278 4.01 5.55 -12.33
CA ARG A 278 3.04 4.90 -11.47
C ARG A 278 1.91 4.28 -12.27
N ARG A 279 1.57 3.04 -11.95
CA ARG A 279 0.42 2.33 -12.52
C ARG A 279 -0.48 1.87 -11.39
N THR A 280 -1.70 2.38 -11.38
CA THR A 280 -2.76 1.99 -10.44
C THR A 280 -3.85 1.24 -11.19
N LEU A 281 -4.38 0.16 -10.61
CA LEU A 281 -5.50 -0.61 -11.14
C LEU A 281 -6.42 -1.03 -10.01
N THR A 282 -7.73 -0.89 -10.22
CA THR A 282 -8.76 -1.37 -9.31
C THR A 282 -9.62 -2.40 -10.03
N LEU A 283 -9.75 -3.58 -9.42
CA LEU A 283 -10.49 -4.73 -9.93
C LEU A 283 -11.64 -5.04 -8.97
N LEU A 284 -12.85 -5.13 -9.49
CA LEU A 284 -14.02 -5.65 -8.79
C LEU A 284 -14.18 -7.13 -9.15
N ARG A 285 -14.20 -8.00 -8.14
CA ARG A 285 -14.45 -9.42 -8.29
C ARG A 285 -15.74 -9.82 -7.59
N ARG A 286 -16.69 -10.37 -8.34
CA ARG A 286 -17.96 -10.86 -7.78
C ARG A 286 -17.83 -12.34 -7.46
N LEU A 287 -18.22 -12.73 -6.25
CA LEU A 287 -18.00 -14.09 -5.74
C LEU A 287 -18.97 -15.14 -6.31
N GLU A 288 -20.15 -14.70 -6.77
CA GLU A 288 -21.20 -15.58 -7.30
C GLU A 288 -21.01 -15.87 -8.79
N GLU A 289 -20.75 -14.82 -9.56
CA GLU A 289 -20.60 -14.90 -11.03
C GLU A 289 -19.17 -15.32 -11.44
N GLY A 290 -18.21 -15.29 -10.51
CA GLY A 290 -16.79 -15.54 -10.81
C GLY A 290 -16.18 -14.50 -11.76
N TYR A 291 -16.88 -13.40 -12.00
CA TYR A 291 -16.52 -12.38 -12.96
C TYR A 291 -15.59 -11.34 -12.33
N THR A 292 -14.54 -10.97 -13.05
CA THR A 292 -13.60 -9.91 -12.69
C THR A 292 -13.75 -8.75 -13.67
N GLN A 293 -14.01 -7.56 -13.16
CA GLN A 293 -14.14 -6.34 -13.94
C GLN A 293 -13.12 -5.30 -13.46
N ALA A 294 -12.38 -4.70 -14.40
CA ALA A 294 -11.60 -3.51 -14.09
C ALA A 294 -12.54 -2.30 -13.94
N THR A 295 -12.55 -1.67 -12.76
CA THR A 295 -13.39 -0.51 -12.46
C THR A 295 -12.65 0.81 -12.66
N SER A 296 -11.35 0.82 -12.38
CA SER A 296 -10.49 1.99 -12.55
C SER A 296 -9.08 1.54 -12.89
N GLY A 297 -8.35 2.35 -13.64
CA GLY A 297 -6.92 2.15 -13.84
C GLY A 297 -6.30 3.37 -14.46
N ILE A 298 -5.14 3.77 -13.97
CA ILE A 298 -4.44 4.98 -14.39
C ILE A 298 -2.95 4.67 -14.48
N ILE A 299 -2.34 5.04 -15.60
CA ILE A 299 -0.89 5.16 -15.74
C ILE A 299 -0.55 6.65 -15.64
N ASP A 300 0.21 6.99 -14.62
CA ASP A 300 0.68 8.32 -14.29
C ASP A 300 2.19 8.39 -14.52
N ARG A 301 2.62 9.31 -15.36
CA ARG A 301 4.03 9.57 -15.68
C ARG A 301 4.34 10.99 -15.29
N ARG A 302 5.30 11.17 -14.39
CA ARG A 302 5.69 12.49 -13.89
C ARG A 302 7.17 12.71 -14.13
N LEU A 303 7.50 13.89 -14.61
CA LEU A 303 8.86 14.40 -14.72
C LEU A 303 8.89 15.75 -14.03
N ARG A 304 9.77 15.91 -13.05
CA ARG A 304 10.02 17.16 -12.34
C ARG A 304 11.46 17.52 -12.52
N LEU A 305 11.72 18.71 -13.05
CA LEU A 305 13.03 19.29 -13.16
C LEU A 305 13.02 20.59 -12.38
N SER A 306 14.00 20.80 -11.52
CA SER A 306 14.21 22.10 -10.90
C SER A 306 15.69 22.49 -10.88
N ALA A 307 15.93 23.79 -10.99
CA ALA A 307 17.23 24.41 -10.89
C ALA A 307 17.12 25.57 -9.90
N GLU A 308 17.75 25.40 -8.75
CA GLU A 308 17.77 26.37 -7.65
C GLU A 308 19.14 27.04 -7.60
N TYR A 309 19.17 28.34 -7.82
CA TYR A 309 20.38 29.16 -7.77
C TYR A 309 20.32 30.11 -6.58
N GLU A 310 21.28 29.96 -5.68
CA GLU A 310 21.45 30.86 -4.53
C GLU A 310 22.20 32.11 -5.02
N LEU A 311 21.53 33.27 -5.05
CA LEU A 311 22.13 34.56 -5.42
C LEU A 311 22.85 35.20 -4.23
N SER A 312 22.26 35.07 -3.04
CA SER A 312 22.80 35.50 -1.76
C SER A 312 22.25 34.60 -0.64
N ARG A 313 22.70 34.80 0.60
CA ARG A 313 22.09 34.12 1.77
C ARG A 313 20.59 34.38 1.93
N GLN A 314 20.10 35.46 1.34
CA GLN A 314 18.73 35.95 1.49
C GLN A 314 17.90 35.84 0.22
N VAL A 315 18.53 35.67 -0.95
CA VAL A 315 17.83 35.65 -2.25
C VAL A 315 18.18 34.36 -3.00
N GLY A 316 17.15 33.60 -3.36
CA GLY A 316 17.25 32.40 -4.19
C GLY A 316 16.32 32.49 -5.40
N LEU A 317 16.79 32.01 -6.54
CA LEU A 317 16.00 31.88 -7.77
C LEU A 317 15.79 30.39 -8.07
N GLU A 318 14.55 29.97 -8.25
CA GLU A 318 14.20 28.60 -8.63
C GLU A 318 13.49 28.59 -9.98
N ALA A 319 14.04 27.86 -10.95
CA ALA A 319 13.34 27.50 -12.17
C ALA A 319 12.79 26.08 -12.01
N TYR A 320 11.53 25.86 -12.38
CA TYR A 320 10.93 24.53 -12.34
C TYR A 320 10.20 24.21 -13.65
N TYR A 321 10.19 22.92 -13.98
CA TYR A 321 9.42 22.32 -15.05
C TYR A 321 8.82 21.01 -14.54
N GLU A 322 7.50 20.94 -14.48
CA GLU A 322 6.75 19.74 -14.12
C GLU A 322 5.90 19.31 -15.30
N TYR A 323 6.12 18.08 -15.76
CA TYR A 323 5.30 17.42 -16.75
C TYR A 323 4.59 16.24 -16.10
N SER A 324 3.28 16.18 -16.20
CA SER A 324 2.49 15.03 -15.76
C SER A 324 1.58 14.54 -16.87
N ARG A 325 1.54 13.22 -17.07
CA ARG A 325 0.66 12.58 -18.04
C ARG A 325 -0.09 11.45 -17.37
N ASN A 326 -1.41 11.59 -17.33
CA ASN A 326 -2.35 10.62 -16.80
C ASN A 326 -3.08 9.94 -17.96
N VAL A 327 -2.86 8.64 -18.12
CA VAL A 327 -3.52 7.82 -19.15
C VAL A 327 -4.41 6.80 -18.44
N PRO A 328 -5.75 6.93 -18.55
CA PRO A 328 -6.65 5.95 -17.99
C PRO A 328 -6.62 4.63 -18.78
N LEU A 329 -6.75 3.51 -18.07
CA LEU A 329 -6.75 2.16 -18.61
C LEU A 329 -8.14 1.59 -18.86
N VAL A 330 -9.17 2.20 -18.25
CA VAL A 330 -10.57 1.84 -18.48
C VAL A 330 -11.26 2.99 -19.21
N SER A 331 -11.94 2.65 -20.29
CA SER A 331 -12.55 3.60 -21.23
C SER A 331 -13.81 4.28 -20.70
N ALA A 332 -14.30 3.87 -19.53
CA ALA A 332 -15.64 4.22 -19.10
C ALA A 332 -15.84 5.73 -18.90
N TYR A 333 -14.86 6.49 -18.36
CA TYR A 333 -15.11 7.90 -17.98
C TYR A 333 -13.88 8.83 -17.95
N SER A 334 -12.78 8.55 -18.67
CA SER A 334 -11.64 9.49 -18.66
C SER A 334 -10.82 9.48 -19.95
N PHE A 335 -10.32 10.66 -20.32
CA PHE A 335 -9.42 10.85 -21.45
C PHE A 335 -7.98 11.01 -20.97
N PRO A 336 -6.98 10.66 -21.77
CA PRO A 336 -5.59 10.95 -21.45
C PRO A 336 -5.37 12.46 -21.30
N ILE A 337 -4.89 12.90 -20.14
CA ILE A 337 -4.57 14.31 -19.86
C ILE A 337 -3.06 14.44 -19.72
N SER A 338 -2.49 15.46 -20.36
CA SER A 338 -1.09 15.86 -20.16
C SER A 338 -1.08 17.31 -19.69
N THR A 339 -0.43 17.57 -18.56
CA THR A 339 -0.21 18.91 -18.03
C THR A 339 1.27 19.22 -18.03
N SER A 340 1.61 20.44 -18.41
CA SER A 340 2.97 20.98 -18.33
C SER A 340 2.89 22.28 -17.57
N SER A 341 3.67 22.40 -16.50
CA SER A 341 3.77 23.59 -15.68
C SER A 341 5.22 24.00 -15.63
N TYR A 342 5.49 25.28 -15.87
CA TYR A 342 6.82 25.84 -15.82
C TYR A 342 6.76 27.24 -15.25
N GLY A 343 7.83 27.64 -14.57
CA GLY A 343 7.87 28.95 -13.95
C GLY A 343 9.22 29.27 -13.34
N LEU A 344 9.35 30.53 -12.98
CA LEU A 344 10.44 31.06 -12.19
C LEU A 344 9.85 31.52 -10.85
N SER A 345 10.50 31.16 -9.76
CA SER A 345 10.16 31.57 -8.41
C SER A 345 11.33 32.31 -7.79
N LEU A 346 11.08 33.49 -7.23
CA LEU A 346 12.06 34.27 -6.49
C LEU A 346 11.74 34.15 -5.00
N ARG A 347 12.65 33.58 -4.22
CA ARG A 347 12.54 33.47 -2.77
C ARG A 347 13.41 34.54 -2.13
N ILE A 348 12.79 35.38 -1.29
CA ILE A 348 13.47 36.40 -0.50
C ILE A 348 13.24 36.06 0.98
N THR A 349 14.32 35.86 1.71
CA THR A 349 14.33 35.57 3.15
C THR A 349 14.97 36.76 3.84
N LEU A 350 14.22 37.43 4.72
CA LEU A 350 14.69 38.59 5.47
C LEU A 350 15.04 38.10 6.87
N ASP A 351 16.34 38.10 7.19
CA ASP A 351 16.79 37.89 8.56
C ASP A 351 16.67 39.23 9.31
N ASN A 352 16.08 39.20 10.51
CA ASN A 352 15.83 40.38 11.34
C ASN A 352 17.00 40.67 12.30
#